data_AF-A0A0S7XWQ2-F1
#
_entry.id   AF-A0A0S7XWQ2-F1
#
_cell.length_a   1.000
_cell.length_b   1.000
_cell.length_c   1.000
_cell.angle_alpha   90.00
_cell.angle_beta   90.00
_cell.angle_gamma   90.00
#
_symmetry.space_group_name_H-M   'P 1'
#
loop_
_entity.id
_entity.type
_entity.pdbx_description
1 polymer ?
#
loop_
_entity_poly.entity_id
_entity_poly.type
_entity_poly.pdbx_seq_one_letter_code
_entity_poly.pdbx_strand_id
1 'polypeptide(L)'
;MFRIISIIGFWVVLGGICGHCLASAISKGYRWRPISILKTLVHIFTLLFLEQKLNFAGILRKLIYLLALLCFVILVITGFYPVLIHDEYLSGYLLMLHATFAPVFAACLAVLAVFWADNCRLDKNYWPWLQRVLGREAVNKAAVEKYELLQKIFFWLIVILALPVILSIVLSMFPLFETKGQEFLLNTHRYSALLLVLVAIVYIYLLIRTKMEKQ
;
A
#
# COMPACT_ATOMS: atom_id res chain seq x y z
N MET A 1 7.99 0.98 -22.90
CA MET A 1 8.37 1.92 -21.82
C MET A 1 7.84 1.50 -20.45
N PHE A 2 6.54 1.21 -20.30
CA PHE A 2 5.91 0.84 -19.02
C PHE A 2 6.64 -0.26 -18.23
N ARG A 3 7.09 -1.34 -18.89
CA ARG A 3 7.83 -2.44 -18.24
C ARG A 3 9.10 -1.97 -17.55
N ILE A 4 9.94 -1.20 -18.25
CA ILE A 4 11.20 -0.66 -17.71
C ILE A 4 10.91 0.25 -16.51
N ILE A 5 9.94 1.17 -16.66
CA ILE A 5 9.52 2.08 -15.59
C ILE A 5 9.04 1.30 -14.37
N SER A 6 8.28 0.23 -14.57
CA SER A 6 7.78 -0.65 -13.50
C SER A 6 8.93 -1.36 -12.79
N ILE A 7 9.86 -1.96 -13.53
CA ILE A 7 11.04 -2.64 -12.97
C ILE A 7 11.86 -1.66 -12.13
N ILE A 8 12.20 -0.49 -12.69
CA ILE A 8 12.95 0.55 -11.98
C ILE A 8 12.18 1.00 -10.72
N GLY A 9 10.87 1.24 -10.84
CA GLY A 9 10.04 1.65 -9.71
C GLY A 9 10.05 0.65 -8.56
N PHE A 10 9.88 -0.64 -8.85
CA PHE A 10 9.99 -1.69 -7.84
C PHE A 10 11.38 -1.77 -7.22
N TRP A 11 12.45 -1.71 -8.03
CA TRP A 11 13.83 -1.71 -7.52
C TRP A 11 14.13 -0.52 -6.61
N VAL A 12 13.69 0.68 -6.98
CA VAL A 12 13.90 1.89 -6.17
C VAL A 12 13.18 1.77 -4.83
N VAL A 13 11.91 1.36 -4.83
CA VAL A 13 11.13 1.23 -3.58
C VAL A 13 11.66 0.10 -2.70
N LEU A 14 11.87 -1.09 -3.26
CA LEU A 14 12.37 -2.24 -2.51
C LEU A 14 13.81 -2.02 -2.03
N GLY A 15 14.67 -1.44 -2.88
CA GLY A 15 16.03 -1.07 -2.55
C GLY A 15 16.09 0.00 -1.46
N GLY A 16 15.23 1.02 -1.52
CA GLY A 16 15.10 2.04 -0.48
C GLY A 16 14.64 1.46 0.87
N ILE A 17 13.66 0.56 0.86
CA ILE A 17 13.20 -0.15 2.07
C ILE A 17 14.33 -1.02 2.63
N CYS A 18 15.01 -1.79 1.77
CA CYS A 18 16.12 -2.65 2.16
C CYS A 18 17.28 -1.84 2.76
N GLY A 19 17.67 -0.75 2.10
CA GLY A 19 18.72 0.15 2.57
C GLY A 19 18.38 0.82 3.91
N HIS A 20 17.14 1.29 4.08
CA HIS A 20 16.69 1.86 5.35
C HIS A 20 16.67 0.80 6.47
N CYS A 21 16.21 -0.42 6.19
CA CYS A 21 16.30 -1.53 7.13
C CYS A 21 17.75 -1.84 7.50
N LEU A 22 18.66 -1.90 6.52
CA LEU A 22 20.10 -2.13 6.72
C LEU A 22 20.75 -1.08 7.62
N ALA A 23 20.55 0.19 7.28
CA ALA A 23 21.06 1.33 8.05
C ALA A 23 20.52 1.32 9.49
N SER A 24 19.22 1.07 9.67
CA SER A 24 18.60 1.02 11.01
C SER A 24 19.16 -0.11 11.89
N ALA A 25 19.49 -1.24 11.28
CA ALA A 25 20.01 -2.39 12.01
C ALA A 25 21.49 -2.23 12.37
N ILE A 26 22.29 -1.62 11.49
CA ILE A 26 23.68 -1.25 11.78
C ILE A 26 23.71 -0.24 12.94
N SER A 27 22.83 0.77 12.92
CA SER A 27 22.78 1.81 13.96
C SER A 27 22.36 1.29 15.34
N LYS A 28 21.44 0.33 15.42
CA LYS A 28 20.95 -0.22 16.70
C LYS A 28 21.79 -1.39 17.24
N GLY A 29 22.93 -1.72 16.63
CA GLY A 29 23.80 -2.84 17.05
C GLY A 29 23.10 -4.21 17.07
N TYR A 30 21.98 -4.34 16.35
CA TYR A 30 21.06 -5.45 16.49
C TYR A 30 21.51 -6.61 15.59
N ARG A 31 21.77 -7.76 16.20
CA ARG A 31 22.21 -8.98 15.50
C ARG A 31 21.08 -9.47 14.59
N TRP A 32 21.24 -9.28 13.28
CA TRP A 32 20.30 -9.69 12.24
C TRP A 32 19.86 -11.14 12.42
N ARG A 33 18.56 -11.38 12.57
CA ARG A 33 17.94 -12.64 12.18
C ARG A 33 16.83 -12.30 11.20
N PRO A 34 16.85 -12.72 9.93
CA PRO A 34 15.71 -12.56 9.01
C PRO A 34 14.42 -13.18 9.59
N ILE A 35 14.59 -14.14 10.50
CA ILE A 35 13.53 -14.69 11.35
C ILE A 35 12.82 -13.61 12.17
N SER A 36 13.39 -12.46 12.52
CA SER A 36 12.68 -11.40 13.25
C SER A 36 11.73 -10.61 12.35
N ILE A 37 12.08 -10.31 11.10
CA ILE A 37 11.16 -9.67 10.15
C ILE A 37 10.07 -10.67 9.75
N LEU A 38 10.43 -11.93 9.48
CA LEU A 38 9.44 -12.97 9.22
C LEU A 38 8.56 -13.22 10.44
N LYS A 39 9.13 -13.28 11.65
CA LYS A 39 8.35 -13.35 12.90
C LYS A 39 7.51 -12.12 13.10
N THR A 40 7.96 -10.92 12.75
CA THR A 40 7.16 -9.69 12.86
C THR A 40 6.09 -9.63 11.78
N LEU A 41 6.33 -10.12 10.57
CA LEU A 41 5.29 -10.26 9.53
C LEU A 41 4.28 -11.31 9.96
N VAL A 42 4.74 -12.50 10.35
CA VAL A 42 3.92 -13.56 10.91
C VAL A 42 3.20 -13.06 12.14
N HIS A 43 3.83 -12.33 13.06
CA HIS A 43 3.26 -11.80 14.30
C HIS A 43 2.39 -10.57 14.08
N ILE A 44 2.61 -9.75 13.06
CA ILE A 44 1.68 -8.68 12.65
C ILE A 44 0.48 -9.32 11.97
N PHE A 45 0.68 -10.33 11.13
CA PHE A 45 -0.39 -11.18 10.62
C PHE A 45 -1.12 -11.84 11.80
N THR A 46 -0.40 -12.38 12.79
CA THR A 46 -0.99 -13.03 13.96
C THR A 46 -1.69 -12.02 14.86
N LEU A 47 -1.14 -10.82 15.10
CA LEU A 47 -1.76 -9.73 15.88
C LEU A 47 -2.95 -9.14 15.15
N LEU A 48 -2.88 -9.03 13.81
CA LEU A 48 -4.06 -8.79 12.99
C LEU A 48 -5.09 -9.88 13.28
N PHE A 49 -4.67 -11.13 13.45
CA PHE A 49 -5.50 -12.31 13.74
C PHE A 49 -5.95 -12.50 15.22
N LEU A 50 -5.28 -11.99 16.27
CA LEU A 50 -5.45 -12.50 17.65
C LEU A 50 -5.89 -11.52 18.75
N GLU A 51 -5.86 -10.19 18.57
CA GLU A 51 -6.46 -9.29 19.59
C GLU A 51 -7.96 -9.09 19.36
N GLN A 52 -8.73 -10.07 19.85
CA GLN A 52 -10.18 -10.05 19.87
C GLN A 52 -10.67 -9.29 21.11
N LYS A 53 -10.91 -7.98 20.98
CA LYS A 53 -12.06 -7.42 21.71
C LYS A 53 -13.30 -7.75 20.87
N LEU A 54 -14.13 -8.65 21.39
CA LEU A 54 -15.35 -9.20 20.77
C LEU A 54 -16.40 -8.12 20.48
N ASN A 55 -16.14 -7.24 19.52
CA ASN A 55 -17.13 -6.34 18.97
C ASN A 55 -17.32 -6.65 17.47
N PHE A 56 -18.57 -6.85 17.04
CA PHE A 56 -18.91 -7.24 15.68
C PHE A 56 -18.29 -6.30 14.62
N ALA A 57 -18.31 -5.00 14.90
CA ALA A 57 -17.69 -3.99 14.03
C ALA A 57 -16.17 -4.19 13.86
N GLY A 58 -15.47 -4.64 14.91
CA GLY A 58 -14.04 -4.93 14.85
C GLY A 58 -13.72 -6.15 13.99
N ILE A 59 -14.51 -7.22 14.13
CA ILE A 59 -14.39 -8.44 13.32
C ILE A 59 -14.65 -8.12 11.84
N LEU A 60 -15.71 -7.37 11.54
CA LEU A 60 -16.06 -7.01 10.17
C LEU A 60 -14.96 -6.18 9.50
N ARG A 61 -14.45 -5.13 10.17
CA ARG A 61 -13.36 -4.29 9.63
C ARG A 61 -12.12 -5.11 9.29
N LYS A 62 -11.77 -6.07 10.15
CA LYS A 62 -10.62 -6.95 9.95
C LYS A 62 -10.84 -7.92 8.80
N LEU A 63 -12.03 -8.52 8.67
CA LEU A 63 -12.37 -9.40 7.54
C LEU A 63 -12.27 -8.62 6.22
N ILE A 64 -12.82 -7.41 6.17
CA ILE A 64 -12.74 -6.54 4.99
C ILE A 64 -11.28 -6.19 4.69
N TYR A 65 -10.45 -5.90 5.70
CA TYR A 65 -9.03 -5.65 5.49
C TYR A 65 -8.29 -6.86 4.90
N LEU A 66 -8.54 -8.07 5.42
CA LEU A 66 -7.93 -9.30 4.91
C LEU A 66 -8.40 -9.60 3.48
N LEU A 67 -9.69 -9.41 3.20
CA LEU A 67 -10.23 -9.56 1.86
C LEU A 67 -9.61 -8.53 0.89
N ALA A 68 -9.49 -7.27 1.29
CA ALA A 68 -8.84 -6.23 0.51
C ALA A 68 -7.38 -6.59 0.20
N LEU A 69 -6.64 -7.08 1.19
CA LEU A 69 -5.25 -7.50 1.01
C LEU A 69 -5.13 -8.69 0.06
N LEU A 70 -6.00 -9.70 0.20
CA LEU A 70 -6.05 -10.84 -0.71
C LEU A 70 -6.34 -10.39 -2.15
N CYS A 71 -7.37 -9.56 -2.35
CA CYS A 71 -7.71 -9.04 -3.67
C CYS A 71 -6.56 -8.20 -4.24
N PHE A 72 -5.93 -7.34 -3.43
CA PHE A 72 -4.77 -6.55 -3.84
C PHE A 72 -3.63 -7.43 -4.34
N VAL A 73 -3.27 -8.49 -3.61
CA VAL A 73 -2.21 -9.43 -4.02
C VAL A 73 -2.56 -10.10 -5.35
N ILE A 74 -3.80 -10.57 -5.51
CA ILE A 74 -4.27 -11.18 -6.77
C ILE A 74 -4.19 -10.17 -7.92
N LEU A 75 -4.60 -8.92 -7.71
CA LEU A 75 -4.57 -7.87 -8.73
C LEU A 75 -3.15 -7.46 -9.12
N VAL A 76 -2.24 -7.39 -8.15
CA VAL A 76 -0.81 -7.13 -8.39
C VAL A 76 -0.21 -8.27 -9.22
N ILE A 77 -0.44 -9.52 -8.83
CA ILE A 77 0.09 -10.67 -9.55
C ILE A 77 -0.47 -10.69 -10.97
N THR A 78 -1.79 -10.67 -11.12
CA THR A 78 -2.44 -10.72 -12.44
C THR A 78 -2.08 -9.53 -13.32
N GLY A 79 -2.01 -8.31 -12.77
CA GLY A 79 -1.74 -7.09 -13.55
C GLY A 79 -0.26 -6.90 -13.94
N PHE A 80 0.68 -7.37 -13.12
CA PHE A 80 2.12 -7.14 -13.36
C PHE A 80 2.88 -8.39 -13.83
N TYR A 81 2.48 -9.61 -13.45
CA TYR A 81 3.21 -10.83 -13.83
C TYR A 81 3.35 -11.02 -15.35
N PRO A 82 2.27 -10.94 -16.16
CA PRO A 82 2.38 -11.10 -17.62
C PRO A 82 3.28 -10.05 -18.25
N VAL A 83 3.13 -8.80 -17.82
CA VAL A 83 3.84 -7.65 -18.40
C VAL A 83 5.32 -7.64 -18.02
N LEU A 84 5.66 -8.03 -16.79
CA LEU A 84 7.04 -7.96 -16.31
C LEU A 84 7.88 -9.17 -16.74
N ILE A 85 7.28 -10.37 -16.72
CA ILE A 85 7.98 -11.63 -16.94
C ILE A 85 7.89 -12.06 -18.40
N HIS A 86 6.68 -12.08 -18.96
CA HIS A 86 6.42 -12.61 -20.31
C HIS A 86 6.39 -11.52 -21.39
N ASP A 87 6.44 -10.24 -21.02
CA ASP A 87 6.29 -9.10 -21.93
C ASP A 87 4.96 -9.11 -22.70
N GLU A 88 3.96 -9.79 -22.13
CA GLU A 88 2.64 -9.99 -22.74
C GLU A 88 1.58 -9.06 -22.13
N TYR A 89 0.52 -8.84 -22.90
CA TYR A 89 -0.69 -8.18 -22.41
C TYR A 89 -1.52 -9.14 -21.56
N LEU A 90 -2.23 -8.59 -20.57
CA LEU A 90 -3.14 -9.35 -19.73
C LEU A 90 -4.28 -9.95 -20.58
N SER A 91 -4.37 -11.28 -20.60
CA SER A 91 -5.34 -12.02 -21.41
C SER A 91 -5.78 -13.33 -20.73
N GLY A 92 -6.77 -14.00 -21.32
CA GLY A 92 -7.24 -15.33 -20.89
C GLY A 92 -7.71 -15.40 -19.43
N TYR A 93 -7.35 -16.48 -18.73
CA TYR A 93 -7.77 -16.71 -17.34
C TYR A 93 -7.23 -15.67 -16.35
N LEU A 94 -6.05 -15.09 -16.60
CA LEU A 94 -5.51 -14.03 -15.75
C LEU A 94 -6.34 -12.76 -15.84
N LEU A 95 -6.84 -12.42 -17.04
CA LEU A 95 -7.78 -11.32 -17.22
C LEU A 95 -9.10 -11.58 -16.50
N MET A 96 -9.63 -12.80 -16.58
CA MET A 96 -10.87 -13.16 -15.87
C MET A 96 -10.71 -12.99 -14.34
N LEU A 97 -9.61 -13.49 -13.77
CA LEU A 97 -9.30 -13.31 -12.36
C LEU A 97 -9.15 -11.83 -12.01
N HIS A 98 -8.38 -11.08 -12.80
CA HIS A 98 -8.17 -9.65 -12.57
C HIS A 98 -9.51 -8.88 -12.55
N ALA A 99 -10.34 -9.09 -13.57
CA ALA A 99 -11.64 -8.44 -13.69
C ALA A 99 -12.63 -8.87 -12.60
N THR A 100 -12.52 -10.09 -12.07
CA THR A 100 -13.39 -10.58 -10.99
C THR A 100 -13.02 -9.98 -9.63
N PHE A 101 -11.73 -9.90 -9.31
CA PHE A 101 -11.26 -9.39 -8.01
C PHE A 101 -11.17 -7.86 -7.97
N ALA A 102 -11.11 -7.17 -9.11
CA ALA A 102 -11.08 -5.72 -9.20
C ALA A 102 -12.28 -5.03 -8.50
N PRO A 103 -13.56 -5.37 -8.78
CA PRO A 103 -14.70 -4.74 -8.11
C PRO A 103 -14.75 -5.08 -6.61
N VAL A 104 -14.36 -6.29 -6.22
CA VAL A 104 -14.29 -6.68 -4.79
C VAL A 104 -13.26 -5.82 -4.06
N PHE A 105 -12.06 -5.67 -4.64
CA PHE A 105 -11.03 -4.78 -4.09
C PHE A 105 -11.52 -3.34 -3.98
N ALA A 106 -12.14 -2.81 -5.04
CA ALA A 106 -12.66 -1.44 -5.06
C ALA A 106 -13.69 -1.21 -3.94
N ALA A 107 -14.64 -2.14 -3.76
CA ALA A 107 -15.64 -2.08 -2.70
C ALA A 107 -15.01 -2.15 -1.30
N CYS A 108 -14.10 -3.10 -1.07
CA CYS A 108 -13.40 -3.20 0.22
C CYS A 108 -12.58 -1.94 0.52
N LEU A 109 -11.88 -1.39 -0.48
CA LEU A 109 -11.08 -0.17 -0.31
C LEU A 109 -11.97 1.03 0.02
N ALA A 110 -13.11 1.18 -0.63
CA ALA A 110 -14.08 2.24 -0.33
C ALA A 110 -14.59 2.13 1.13
N VAL A 111 -14.95 0.92 1.55
CA VAL A 111 -15.40 0.68 2.93
C VAL A 111 -14.30 0.98 3.94
N LEU A 112 -13.07 0.50 3.71
CA LEU A 112 -11.91 0.81 4.56
C LEU A 112 -11.61 2.31 4.60
N ALA A 113 -11.71 3.01 3.48
CA ALA A 113 -11.50 4.43 3.41
C ALA A 113 -12.49 5.18 4.31
N VAL A 114 -13.78 4.85 4.25
CA VAL A 114 -14.81 5.46 5.10
C VAL A 114 -14.59 5.15 6.58
N PHE A 115 -14.32 3.89 6.94
CA PHE A 115 -14.13 3.51 8.35
C PHE A 115 -12.84 4.05 8.98
N TRP A 116 -11.85 4.40 8.16
CA TRP A 116 -10.52 4.81 8.64
C TRP A 116 -10.21 6.29 8.38
N ALA A 117 -11.04 7.00 7.63
CA ALA A 117 -10.86 8.42 7.32
C ALA A 117 -10.70 9.29 8.57
N ASP A 118 -11.49 9.05 9.62
CA ASP A 118 -11.41 9.82 10.87
C ASP A 118 -10.07 9.60 11.60
N ASN A 119 -9.61 8.35 11.68
CA ASN A 119 -8.29 8.01 12.24
C ASN A 119 -7.13 8.62 11.42
N CYS A 120 -7.33 8.77 10.12
CA CYS A 120 -6.37 9.35 9.19
C CYS A 120 -6.53 10.86 8.97
N ARG A 121 -7.31 11.55 9.82
CA ARG A 121 -7.41 13.01 9.75
C ARG A 121 -6.03 13.64 9.96
N LEU A 122 -5.65 14.48 9.01
CA LEU A 122 -4.46 15.31 9.07
C LEU A 122 -4.78 16.52 9.95
N ASP A 123 -4.45 16.45 11.23
CA ASP A 123 -4.65 17.56 12.15
C ASP A 123 -3.55 18.62 11.96
N LYS A 124 -3.89 19.91 12.14
CA LYS A 124 -2.91 21.01 12.09
C LYS A 124 -1.85 20.89 13.19
N ASN A 125 -2.15 20.16 14.26
CA ASN A 125 -1.26 19.89 15.38
C ASN A 125 -0.09 18.92 15.08
N TYR A 126 0.12 18.48 13.83
CA TYR A 126 1.30 17.68 13.44
C TYR A 126 2.53 18.51 12.99
N TRP A 127 2.40 19.84 12.91
CA TRP A 127 3.54 20.75 12.68
C TRP A 127 4.59 20.87 13.83
N PRO A 128 4.33 20.49 15.11
CA PRO A 128 5.33 20.52 16.17
C PRO A 128 6.47 19.53 15.99
N TRP A 129 6.30 18.45 15.22
CA TRP A 129 7.39 17.50 14.96
C TRP A 129 8.57 18.17 14.23
N LEU A 130 8.28 19.06 13.26
CA LEU A 130 9.31 19.83 12.57
C LEU A 130 10.03 20.80 13.51
N GLN A 131 9.31 21.36 14.50
CA GLN A 131 9.87 22.23 15.54
C GLN A 131 10.64 21.45 16.64
N ARG A 132 10.24 20.21 16.97
CA ARG A 132 10.92 19.34 17.95
C ARG A 132 12.08 18.55 17.38
N VAL A 133 12.15 18.32 16.07
CA VAL A 133 13.39 17.83 15.44
C VAL A 133 14.50 18.88 15.55
N LEU A 134 14.12 20.17 15.58
CA LEU A 134 15.02 21.29 15.89
C LEU A 134 15.25 21.49 17.40
N GLY A 135 14.34 21.07 18.28
CA GLY A 135 14.44 21.18 19.74
C GLY A 135 14.56 19.83 20.44
N ARG A 136 15.76 19.51 20.95
CA ARG A 136 16.16 18.29 21.71
C ARG A 136 15.07 17.68 22.64
N GLU A 137 14.12 16.95 22.08
CA GLU A 137 13.30 15.98 22.80
C GLU A 137 13.64 14.55 22.34
N ALA A 138 13.35 13.59 23.23
CA ALA A 138 13.76 12.19 23.11
C ALA A 138 13.53 11.60 21.70
N VAL A 139 14.64 11.22 21.06
CA VAL A 139 14.75 10.72 19.67
C VAL A 139 13.65 9.72 19.27
N ASN A 140 13.18 8.89 20.21
CA ASN A 140 12.16 7.87 19.95
C ASN A 140 10.74 8.43 19.78
N LYS A 141 10.33 9.47 20.52
CA LYS A 141 9.00 10.08 20.37
C LYS A 141 8.85 10.76 19.01
N ALA A 142 9.90 11.48 18.59
CA ALA A 142 9.93 12.13 17.29
C ALA A 142 9.91 11.11 16.13
N ALA A 143 10.53 9.94 16.29
CA ALA A 143 10.48 8.91 15.25
C ALA A 143 9.06 8.33 15.06
N VAL A 144 8.33 8.05 16.14
CA VAL A 144 6.96 7.52 16.08
C VAL A 144 6.01 8.52 15.41
N GLU A 145 6.04 9.79 15.83
CA GLU A 145 5.19 10.85 15.25
C GLU A 145 5.42 11.01 13.73
N LYS A 146 6.69 10.90 13.29
CA LYS A 146 7.05 10.95 11.86
C LYS A 146 6.40 9.83 11.05
N TYR A 147 6.53 8.59 11.52
CA TYR A 147 6.00 7.43 10.80
C TYR A 147 4.47 7.43 10.76
N GLU A 148 3.80 7.88 11.82
CA GLU A 148 2.35 8.06 11.85
C GLU A 148 1.87 9.10 10.84
N LEU A 149 2.54 10.25 10.75
CA LEU A 149 2.20 11.28 9.77
C LEU A 149 2.39 10.77 8.34
N LEU A 150 3.53 10.13 8.06
CA LEU A 150 3.78 9.55 6.74
C LEU A 150 2.73 8.47 6.42
N GLN A 151 2.37 7.62 7.36
CA GLN A 151 1.33 6.61 7.19
C GLN A 151 -0.01 7.25 6.80
N LYS A 152 -0.41 8.36 7.45
CA LYS A 152 -1.65 9.10 7.11
C LYS A 152 -1.60 9.70 5.70
N ILE A 153 -0.47 10.30 5.31
CA ILE A 153 -0.29 10.85 3.96
C ILE A 153 -0.42 9.74 2.92
N PHE A 154 0.28 8.63 3.12
CA PHE A 154 0.24 7.49 2.19
C PHE A 154 -1.15 6.84 2.12
N PHE A 155 -1.91 6.82 3.22
CA PHE A 155 -3.31 6.40 3.21
C PHE A 155 -4.15 7.25 2.25
N TRP A 156 -4.11 8.58 2.38
CA TRP A 156 -4.86 9.46 1.48
C TRP A 156 -4.38 9.36 0.04
N LEU A 157 -3.07 9.18 -0.17
CA LEU A 157 -2.51 8.97 -1.49
C LEU A 157 -3.05 7.68 -2.14
N ILE A 158 -3.19 6.58 -1.39
CA ILE A 158 -3.83 5.34 -1.86
C ILE A 158 -5.29 5.60 -2.27
N VAL A 159 -6.07 6.29 -1.42
CA VAL A 159 -7.48 6.60 -1.70
C VAL A 159 -7.62 7.44 -2.96
N ILE A 160 -6.79 8.49 -3.10
CA ILE A 160 -6.81 9.37 -4.27
C ILE A 160 -6.36 8.62 -5.53
N LEU A 161 -5.31 7.78 -5.46
CA LEU A 161 -4.82 7.01 -6.60
C LEU A 161 -5.76 5.88 -7.02
N ALA A 162 -6.58 5.36 -6.11
CA ALA A 162 -7.59 4.38 -6.47
C ALA A 162 -8.62 4.94 -7.46
N LEU A 163 -8.93 6.24 -7.37
CA LEU A 163 -9.89 6.89 -8.27
C LEU A 163 -9.46 6.81 -9.75
N PRO A 164 -8.28 7.29 -10.19
CA PRO A 164 -7.86 7.15 -11.58
C PRO A 164 -7.66 5.68 -11.96
N VAL A 165 -7.21 4.79 -11.06
CA VAL A 165 -7.09 3.35 -11.37
C VAL A 165 -8.43 2.74 -11.75
N ILE A 166 -9.46 2.95 -10.93
CA ILE A 166 -10.80 2.38 -11.12
C ILE A 166 -11.51 3.08 -12.27
N LEU A 167 -11.53 4.41 -12.28
CA LEU A 167 -12.29 5.17 -13.26
C LEU A 167 -11.75 4.94 -14.68
N SER A 168 -10.42 4.92 -14.85
CA SER A 168 -9.84 4.74 -16.17
C SER A 168 -10.17 3.38 -16.79
N ILE A 169 -10.07 2.29 -16.02
CA ILE A 169 -10.39 0.96 -16.55
C ILE A 169 -11.89 0.79 -16.78
N VAL A 170 -12.74 1.24 -15.85
CA VAL A 170 -14.20 1.15 -15.99
C VAL A 170 -14.66 1.93 -17.22
N LEU A 171 -14.19 3.17 -17.42
CA LEU A 171 -14.52 3.96 -18.60
C LEU A 171 -14.01 3.33 -19.90
N SER A 172 -12.87 2.65 -19.87
CA SER A 172 -12.32 1.96 -21.05
C SER A 172 -13.15 0.75 -21.50
N MET A 173 -14.00 0.20 -20.62
CA MET A 173 -14.89 -0.92 -20.93
C MET A 173 -16.14 -0.49 -21.70
N PHE A 174 -16.43 0.80 -21.78
CA PHE A 174 -17.57 1.32 -22.52
C PHE A 174 -17.14 1.92 -23.86
N PRO A 175 -17.99 1.83 -24.91
CA PRO A 175 -17.73 2.44 -26.21
C PRO A 175 -18.02 3.96 -26.19
N LEU A 176 -17.54 4.66 -25.17
CA LEU A 176 -17.72 6.12 -25.00
C LEU A 176 -16.62 6.94 -25.67
N PHE A 177 -15.45 6.33 -25.89
CA PHE A 177 -14.26 6.99 -26.38
C PHE A 177 -13.76 6.32 -27.66
N GLU A 178 -13.24 7.13 -28.57
CA GLU A 178 -12.50 6.66 -29.75
C GLU A 178 -11.19 5.97 -29.35
N THR A 179 -10.52 5.35 -30.32
CA THR A 179 -9.27 4.59 -30.13
C THR A 179 -8.23 5.31 -29.29
N LYS A 180 -7.97 6.60 -29.57
CA LYS A 180 -6.99 7.41 -28.81
C LYS A 180 -7.41 7.61 -27.36
N GLY A 181 -8.71 7.75 -27.09
CA GLY A 181 -9.24 7.89 -25.73
C GLY A 181 -9.14 6.57 -24.95
N GLN A 182 -9.41 5.44 -25.59
CA GLN A 182 -9.22 4.12 -24.98
C GLN A 182 -7.74 3.85 -24.65
N GLU A 183 -6.83 4.18 -25.56
CA GLU A 183 -5.39 4.08 -25.31
C GLU A 183 -4.95 4.96 -24.13
N PHE A 184 -5.44 6.21 -24.07
CA PHE A 184 -5.18 7.10 -22.95
C PHE A 184 -5.66 6.50 -21.62
N LEU A 185 -6.90 6.01 -21.56
CA LEU A 185 -7.48 5.40 -20.36
C LEU A 185 -6.70 4.16 -19.91
N LEU A 186 -6.33 3.26 -20.84
CA LEU A 186 -5.51 2.09 -20.52
C LEU A 186 -4.12 2.48 -20.00
N ASN A 187 -3.49 3.48 -20.59
CA ASN A 187 -2.21 4.00 -20.10
C ASN A 187 -2.37 4.65 -18.71
N THR A 188 -3.42 5.44 -18.49
CA THR A 188 -3.74 6.00 -17.17
C THR A 188 -3.92 4.88 -16.15
N HIS A 189 -4.68 3.82 -16.46
CA HIS A 189 -4.85 2.67 -15.59
C HIS A 189 -3.51 2.03 -15.22
N ARG A 190 -2.66 1.74 -16.22
CA ARG A 190 -1.35 1.10 -16.02
C ARG A 190 -0.44 1.91 -15.10
N TYR A 191 -0.24 3.20 -15.40
CA TYR A 191 0.68 4.04 -14.63
C TYR A 191 0.14 4.38 -13.24
N SER A 192 -1.17 4.62 -13.12
CA SER A 192 -1.79 4.85 -11.80
C SER A 192 -1.78 3.59 -10.94
N ALA A 193 -1.97 2.40 -11.52
CA ALA A 193 -1.89 1.13 -10.82
C ALA A 193 -0.47 0.87 -10.31
N LEU A 194 0.55 1.13 -11.14
CA LEU A 194 1.95 1.05 -10.71
C LEU A 194 2.20 1.95 -9.51
N LEU A 195 1.81 3.23 -9.61
CA LEU A 195 2.00 4.18 -8.52
C LEU A 195 1.25 3.76 -7.25
N LEU A 196 -0.01 3.30 -7.38
CA LEU A 196 -0.81 2.78 -6.28
C LEU A 196 -0.11 1.61 -5.57
N VAL A 197 0.46 0.67 -6.32
CA VAL A 197 1.17 -0.49 -5.75
C VAL A 197 2.44 -0.05 -5.02
N LEU A 198 3.24 0.82 -5.62
CA LEU A 198 4.46 1.34 -4.97
C LEU A 198 4.13 2.08 -3.67
N VAL A 199 3.10 2.93 -3.69
CA VAL A 199 2.61 3.64 -2.50
C VAL A 199 2.09 2.65 -1.45
N ALA A 200 1.34 1.63 -1.85
CA ALA A 200 0.85 0.60 -0.94
C ALA A 200 1.97 -0.19 -0.25
N ILE A 201 3.05 -0.54 -0.98
CA ILE A 201 4.23 -1.20 -0.40
C ILE A 201 4.86 -0.32 0.68
N VAL A 202 5.05 0.98 0.39
CA VAL A 202 5.60 1.93 1.36
C VAL A 202 4.65 2.12 2.55
N TYR A 203 3.32 2.17 2.32
CA TYR A 203 2.33 2.26 3.40
C TYR A 203 2.41 1.07 4.36
N ILE A 204 2.46 -0.16 3.82
CA ILE A 204 2.59 -1.39 4.63
C ILE A 204 3.90 -1.34 5.42
N TYR A 205 4.99 -0.92 4.79
CA TYR A 205 6.28 -0.74 5.45
C TYR A 205 6.20 0.24 6.63
N LEU A 206 5.62 1.42 6.43
CA LEU A 206 5.45 2.43 7.47
C LEU A 206 4.57 1.94 8.62
N LEU A 207 3.50 1.19 8.31
CA LEU A 207 2.62 0.58 9.31
C LEU A 207 3.38 -0.44 10.18
N ILE A 208 4.23 -1.27 9.58
CA ILE A 208 5.09 -2.22 10.33
C ILE A 208 6.06 -1.46 11.24
N ARG A 209 6.73 -0.43 10.71
CA ARG A 209 7.69 0.39 11.48
C ARG A 209 7.03 1.11 12.65
N THR A 210 5.87 1.71 12.44
CA THR A 210 5.11 2.40 13.49
C THR A 210 4.73 1.43 14.62
N LYS A 211 4.33 0.20 14.29
CA LYS A 211 4.04 -0.82 15.31
C LYS A 211 5.29 -1.24 16.09
N MET A 212 6.43 -1.41 15.41
CA MET A 212 7.69 -1.81 16.06
C MET A 212 8.24 -0.74 17.01
N GLU A 213 8.12 0.54 16.68
CA GLU A 213 8.64 1.63 17.55
C GLU A 213 7.67 1.98 18.70
N LYS A 214 6.44 1.44 18.70
CA LYS A 214 5.49 1.53 19.83
C LYS A 214 5.68 0.44 20.89
N GLN A 215 6.48 -0.59 20.60
CA GLN A 215 6.85 -1.67 21.52
C GLN A 215 8.14 -1.31 22.26
#